data_AF-A0AAN6P6B4-F1
#
_entry.id   AF-A0AAN6P6B4-F1
#
_cell.length_a   1.000
_cell.length_b   1.000
_cell.length_c   1.000
_cell.angle_alpha   90.00
_cell.angle_beta   90.00
_cell.angle_gamma   90.00
#
_symmetry.space_group_name_H-M   'P 1'
#
loop_
_entity.id
_entity.type
_entity.pdbx_description
1 polymer ?
#
loop_
_entity_poly.entity_id
_entity_poly.type
_entity_poly.pdbx_seq_one_letter_code
_entity_poly.pdbx_strand_id
1 'polypeptide(L)'
;MNSKRPLQDEDDSDASGPKRPRTREPFDIVSHVGHGDYTIAWICALPLELTASRAMLDEAHPSLPNLEGDDNTYVLGRIHRHNVVMTGLGQYGTNDAATVATNLKRSFPNIRATLMVGIGGGAPSQADLNLGDVVVGTRVMHYDMGKVVESGRFQETAVAKSPSPLLNSAVSNLRSKHAAHQSGDWMASLLKSRLPTLSHPGERHPDRLFLASY
;
A
#
# COMPACT_ATOMS: atom_id res chain seq x y z
N MET A 1 5.26 35.68 77.38
CA MET A 1 5.97 34.48 76.91
C MET A 1 6.70 34.81 75.62
N ASN A 2 7.98 35.15 75.71
CA ASN A 2 8.92 35.17 74.59
C ASN A 2 10.32 35.30 75.17
N SER A 3 11.14 34.26 75.05
CA SER A 3 12.57 34.31 75.30
C SER A 3 13.30 33.54 74.20
N LYS A 4 14.42 34.12 73.77
CA LYS A 4 15.27 33.73 72.65
C LYS A 4 16.11 32.47 72.97
N ARG A 5 16.36 31.67 71.92
CA ARG A 5 17.42 30.64 71.72
C ARG A 5 18.83 31.13 72.14
N PRO A 6 19.91 30.31 72.34
CA PRO A 6 20.40 29.28 71.37
C PRO A 6 21.44 28.17 71.82
N LEU A 7 21.96 27.40 70.83
CA LEU A 7 23.22 26.57 70.73
C LEU A 7 23.23 25.20 71.47
N GLN A 8 23.85 24.09 71.03
CA GLN A 8 24.75 23.68 69.93
C GLN A 8 24.83 22.13 69.91
N ASP A 9 25.43 21.54 68.84
CA ASP A 9 26.24 20.29 68.76
C ASP A 9 26.17 19.76 67.31
N GLU A 10 27.08 20.19 66.42
CA GLU A 10 28.28 19.45 65.92
C GLU A 10 27.92 18.13 65.20
N ASP A 11 27.89 18.13 63.86
CA ASP A 11 28.99 17.86 62.92
C ASP A 11 29.29 16.35 62.78
N ASP A 12 28.88 15.74 61.66
CA ASP A 12 29.74 14.73 61.02
C ASP A 12 29.35 14.39 59.57
N SER A 13 30.37 14.51 58.71
CA SER A 13 30.66 13.74 57.50
C SER A 13 29.85 13.96 56.21
N ASP A 14 30.45 14.83 55.39
CA ASP A 14 30.47 14.78 53.93
C ASP A 14 31.01 13.42 53.40
N ALA A 15 30.30 12.82 52.44
CA ALA A 15 30.83 11.75 51.61
C ALA A 15 30.16 11.79 50.23
N SER A 16 30.46 12.82 49.44
CA SER A 16 30.20 12.82 48.00
C SER A 16 31.12 11.84 47.26
N GLY A 17 30.70 10.58 47.13
CA GLY A 17 31.33 9.63 46.21
C GLY A 17 30.98 9.94 44.74
N PRO A 18 31.88 9.69 43.77
CA PRO A 18 31.59 9.96 42.36
C PRO A 18 30.47 9.04 41.88
N LYS A 19 29.31 9.64 41.56
CA LYS A 19 28.18 8.92 40.95
C LYS A 19 28.65 8.35 39.62
N ARG A 20 28.70 7.01 39.54
CA ARG A 20 28.96 6.26 38.31
C ARG A 20 28.18 6.86 37.15
N PRO A 21 28.78 7.07 35.96
CA PRO A 21 28.04 7.51 34.80
C PRO A 21 26.95 6.48 34.52
N ARG A 22 25.69 6.92 34.50
CA ARG A 22 24.61 6.12 33.91
C ARG A 22 25.00 5.85 32.47
N THR A 23 25.30 4.60 32.15
CA THR A 23 25.38 4.13 30.77
C THR A 23 24.05 4.50 30.12
N ARG A 24 24.07 5.48 29.22
CA ARG A 24 22.96 5.69 28.30
C ARG A 24 22.97 4.44 27.42
N GLU A 25 22.04 3.53 27.67
CA GLU A 25 21.62 2.56 26.66
C GLU A 25 21.43 3.34 25.35
N PRO A 26 21.93 2.83 24.21
CA PRO A 26 21.66 3.47 22.94
C PRO A 26 20.15 3.52 22.82
N PHE A 27 19.57 4.71 22.84
CA PHE A 27 18.21 4.88 22.35
C PHE A 27 18.29 4.46 20.89
N ASP A 28 17.89 3.23 20.60
CA ASP A 28 17.50 2.84 19.26
C ASP A 28 16.49 3.89 18.83
N ILE A 29 16.92 4.81 17.97
CA ILE A 29 16.01 5.70 17.27
C ILE A 29 15.31 4.80 16.26
N VAL A 30 14.45 3.90 16.74
CA VAL A 30 13.43 3.30 15.91
C VAL A 30 12.53 4.48 15.58
N SER A 31 12.69 5.01 14.37
CA SER A 31 11.77 6.00 13.84
C SER A 31 10.37 5.42 13.97
N HIS A 32 9.58 5.91 14.92
CA HIS A 32 8.20 5.47 15.09
C HIS A 32 7.42 5.98 13.89
N VAL A 33 7.26 5.12 12.89
CA VAL A 33 6.45 5.41 11.70
C VAL A 33 4.98 5.41 12.12
N GLY A 34 4.35 6.58 12.13
CA GLY A 34 2.94 6.74 12.44
C GLY A 34 2.05 6.70 11.20
N HIS A 35 0.74 6.78 11.42
CA HIS A 35 -0.26 6.79 10.34
C HIS A 35 -0.02 7.91 9.30
N GLY A 36 0.46 9.08 9.76
CA GLY A 36 0.77 10.22 8.90
C GLY A 36 1.99 10.03 7.99
N ASP A 37 2.80 9.00 8.20
CA ASP A 37 4.02 8.79 7.41
C ASP A 37 3.77 8.01 6.11
N TYR A 38 2.57 7.45 5.94
CA TYR A 38 2.19 6.68 4.76
C TYR A 38 1.56 7.57 3.70
N THR A 39 1.97 7.35 2.44
CA THR A 39 1.63 8.27 1.34
C THR A 39 1.07 7.57 0.12
N ILE A 40 1.25 6.25 0.03
CA ILE A 40 0.69 5.40 -1.02
C ILE A 40 -0.17 4.33 -0.36
N ALA A 41 -1.39 4.15 -0.85
CA ALA A 41 -2.26 3.04 -0.48
C ALA A 41 -2.29 2.02 -1.62
N TRP A 42 -2.26 0.74 -1.26
CA TRP A 42 -2.32 -0.38 -2.19
C TRP A 42 -3.42 -1.35 -1.72
N ILE A 43 -4.48 -1.46 -2.51
CA ILE A 43 -5.63 -2.31 -2.21
C ILE A 43 -5.62 -3.50 -3.17
N CYS A 44 -5.78 -4.70 -2.62
CA CYS A 44 -5.84 -5.97 -3.36
C CYS A 44 -7.21 -6.61 -3.22
N ALA A 45 -7.76 -7.17 -4.30
CA ALA A 45 -9.03 -7.88 -4.27
C ALA A 45 -8.91 -9.28 -3.64
N LEU A 46 -7.77 -9.95 -3.85
CA LEU A 46 -7.55 -11.33 -3.48
C LEU A 46 -6.37 -11.50 -2.51
N PRO A 47 -6.40 -12.52 -1.62
CA PRO A 47 -5.28 -12.81 -0.72
C PRO A 47 -3.95 -13.10 -1.45
N LEU A 48 -4.00 -13.74 -2.62
CA LEU A 48 -2.79 -14.01 -3.42
C LEU A 48 -2.16 -12.71 -3.96
N GLU A 49 -2.98 -11.73 -4.30
CA GLU A 49 -2.52 -10.41 -4.77
C GLU A 49 -1.87 -9.65 -3.62
N LEU A 50 -2.50 -9.69 -2.43
CA LEU A 50 -1.89 -9.13 -1.23
C LEU A 50 -0.57 -9.83 -0.88
N THR A 51 -0.50 -11.16 -1.04
CA THR A 51 0.73 -11.93 -0.82
C THR A 51 1.85 -11.47 -1.76
N ALA A 52 1.57 -11.32 -3.06
CA ALA A 52 2.52 -10.79 -4.03
C ALA A 52 2.95 -9.36 -3.68
N SER A 53 1.99 -8.52 -3.26
CA SER A 53 2.23 -7.12 -2.88
C SER A 53 3.15 -7.02 -1.67
N ARG A 54 2.94 -7.86 -0.64
CA ARG A 54 3.80 -7.95 0.54
C ARG A 54 5.24 -8.33 0.17
N ALA A 55 5.42 -9.23 -0.79
CA ALA A 55 6.74 -9.64 -1.25
C ALA A 55 7.51 -8.52 -1.98
N MET A 56 6.82 -7.47 -2.45
CA MET A 56 7.45 -6.33 -3.11
C MET A 56 8.06 -5.31 -2.14
N LEU A 57 7.76 -5.40 -0.84
CA LEU A 57 8.34 -4.50 0.17
C LEU A 57 9.86 -4.61 0.19
N ASP A 58 10.55 -3.47 0.26
CA ASP A 58 11.97 -3.40 0.61
C ASP A 58 12.15 -3.57 2.13
N GLU A 59 11.18 -3.08 2.91
CA GLU A 59 11.16 -3.12 4.36
C GLU A 59 9.72 -3.28 4.85
N ALA A 60 9.50 -4.19 5.81
CA ALA A 60 8.23 -4.32 6.51
C ALA A 60 8.27 -3.48 7.80
N HIS A 61 7.21 -2.70 8.04
CA HIS A 61 7.06 -1.94 9.27
C HIS A 61 6.16 -2.70 10.27
N PRO A 62 6.30 -2.43 11.58
CA PRO A 62 5.36 -2.94 12.58
C PRO A 62 3.94 -2.45 12.29
N SER A 63 2.95 -3.28 12.64
CA SER A 63 1.54 -2.89 12.57
C SER A 63 1.25 -1.70 13.47
N LEU A 64 0.34 -0.84 13.02
CA LEU A 64 -0.22 0.24 13.82
C LEU A 64 -1.60 -0.17 14.35
N PRO A 65 -2.01 0.34 15.52
CA PRO A 65 -3.37 0.14 16.00
C PRO A 65 -4.35 0.83 15.05
N ASN A 66 -5.41 0.13 14.66
CA ASN A 66 -6.45 0.72 13.84
C ASN A 66 -7.13 1.89 14.58
N LEU A 67 -7.58 2.87 13.81
CA LEU A 67 -8.48 3.89 14.34
C LEU A 67 -9.85 3.28 14.67
N GLU A 68 -10.56 3.92 15.60
CA GLU A 68 -11.92 3.53 15.95
C GLU A 68 -12.83 3.48 14.70
N GLY A 69 -13.61 2.41 14.59
CA GLY A 69 -14.50 2.14 13.46
C GLY A 69 -13.79 1.77 12.14
N ASP A 70 -12.50 1.46 12.18
CA ASP A 70 -11.77 0.90 11.04
C ASP A 70 -11.44 -0.58 11.29
N ASP A 71 -12.22 -1.46 10.65
CA ASP A 71 -12.07 -2.91 10.75
C ASP A 71 -11.10 -3.50 9.70
N ASN A 72 -10.44 -2.66 8.89
CA ASN A 72 -9.48 -3.14 7.90
C ASN A 72 -8.23 -3.72 8.57
N THR A 73 -7.58 -4.69 7.95
CA THR A 73 -6.27 -5.19 8.42
C THR A 73 -5.17 -4.74 7.47
N TYR A 74 -4.23 -3.94 8.00
CA TYR A 74 -3.17 -3.34 7.20
C TYR A 74 -1.85 -4.11 7.27
N VAL A 75 -1.15 -4.13 6.13
CA VAL A 75 0.29 -4.41 6.08
C VAL A 75 1.01 -3.12 5.77
N LEU A 76 2.05 -2.83 6.54
CA LEU A 76 2.78 -1.59 6.46
C LEU A 76 4.23 -1.86 6.05
N GLY A 77 4.79 -0.97 5.25
CA GLY A 77 6.18 -1.07 4.86
C GLY A 77 6.62 0.03 3.94
N ARG A 78 7.76 -0.20 3.29
CA ARG A 78 8.39 0.74 2.37
C ARG A 78 8.72 0.05 1.05
N ILE A 79 8.43 0.76 -0.05
CA ILE A 79 8.92 0.45 -1.39
C ILE A 79 9.69 1.66 -1.87
N HIS A 80 10.97 1.47 -2.12
CA HIS A 80 11.93 2.51 -2.43
C HIS A 80 11.89 3.63 -1.37
N ARG A 81 11.48 4.83 -1.75
CA ARG A 81 11.35 6.01 -0.88
C ARG A 81 9.93 6.25 -0.37
N HIS A 82 9.00 5.33 -0.62
CA HIS A 82 7.58 5.49 -0.34
C HIS A 82 7.16 4.55 0.76
N ASN A 83 6.61 5.10 1.84
CA ASN A 83 5.87 4.31 2.83
C ASN A 83 4.50 3.96 2.24
N VAL A 84 4.23 2.66 2.19
CA VAL A 84 3.05 2.06 1.57
C VAL A 84 2.21 1.37 2.64
N VAL A 85 0.91 1.67 2.65
CA VAL A 85 -0.09 0.88 3.38
C VAL A 85 -0.79 -0.04 2.40
N MET A 86 -0.80 -1.32 2.71
CA MET A 86 -1.45 -2.36 1.90
C MET A 86 -2.63 -2.96 2.67
N THR A 87 -3.69 -3.30 1.97
CA THR A 87 -4.82 -4.05 2.55
C THR A 87 -5.46 -4.95 1.50
N GLY A 88 -6.01 -6.07 1.95
CA GLY A 88 -6.91 -6.89 1.16
C GLY A 88 -8.36 -6.44 1.36
N LEU A 89 -9.24 -6.90 0.48
CA LEU A 89 -10.69 -6.84 0.71
C LEU A 89 -11.12 -7.95 1.68
N GLY A 90 -12.12 -7.65 2.50
CA GLY A 90 -12.77 -8.64 3.36
C GLY A 90 -13.72 -9.53 2.58
N GLN A 91 -14.38 -8.96 1.57
CA GLN A 91 -15.24 -9.65 0.61
C GLN A 91 -15.00 -9.09 -0.80
N TYR A 92 -15.03 -9.94 -1.81
CA TYR A 92 -14.85 -9.47 -3.19
C TYR A 92 -16.01 -8.56 -3.62
N GLY A 93 -15.70 -7.42 -4.23
CA GLY A 93 -16.69 -6.53 -4.84
C GLY A 93 -16.39 -5.04 -4.68
N THR A 94 -17.11 -4.21 -5.44
CA THR A 94 -16.94 -2.75 -5.46
C THR A 94 -17.37 -2.06 -4.17
N ASN A 95 -18.41 -2.57 -3.50
CA ASN A 95 -18.89 -2.03 -2.22
C ASN A 95 -17.86 -2.21 -1.11
N ASP A 96 -17.30 -3.41 -0.97
CA ASP A 96 -16.25 -3.68 0.02
C ASP A 96 -15.01 -2.84 -0.27
N ALA A 97 -14.58 -2.77 -1.54
CA ALA A 97 -13.48 -1.91 -1.96
C ALA A 97 -13.70 -0.44 -1.61
N ALA A 98 -14.92 0.09 -1.77
CA ALA A 98 -15.26 1.45 -1.40
C ALA A 98 -15.17 1.68 0.13
N THR A 99 -15.68 0.74 0.93
CA THR A 99 -15.60 0.78 2.39
C THR A 99 -14.15 0.74 2.86
N VAL A 100 -13.38 -0.24 2.37
CA VAL A 100 -11.95 -0.41 2.68
C VAL A 100 -11.17 0.85 2.32
N ALA A 101 -11.35 1.40 1.12
CA ALA A 101 -10.66 2.61 0.68
C ALA A 101 -11.03 3.85 1.51
N THR A 102 -12.29 3.96 1.93
CA THR A 102 -12.77 5.07 2.77
C THR A 102 -12.14 5.03 4.15
N ASN A 103 -12.16 3.86 4.80
CA ASN A 103 -11.54 3.65 6.09
C ASN A 103 -10.02 3.84 6.04
N LEU A 104 -9.35 3.32 5.00
CA LEU A 104 -7.91 3.52 4.79
C LEU A 104 -7.55 5.00 4.72
N LYS A 105 -8.28 5.79 3.92
CA LYS A 105 -8.02 7.24 3.81
C LYS A 105 -8.28 7.98 5.11
N ARG A 106 -9.25 7.52 5.93
CA ARG A 106 -9.50 8.07 7.27
C ARG A 106 -8.34 7.76 8.21
N SER A 107 -7.84 6.53 8.19
CA SER A 107 -6.76 6.07 9.08
C SER A 107 -5.39 6.60 8.69
N PHE A 108 -5.13 6.80 7.40
CA PHE A 108 -3.85 7.29 6.88
C PHE A 108 -4.07 8.64 6.17
N PRO A 109 -4.00 9.77 6.89
CA PRO A 109 -4.46 11.07 6.38
C PRO A 109 -3.60 11.65 5.26
N ASN A 110 -2.34 11.21 5.13
CA ASN A 110 -1.37 11.74 4.17
C ASN A 110 -1.27 10.92 2.87
N ILE A 111 -2.23 10.02 2.63
CA ILE A 111 -2.31 9.25 1.39
C ILE A 111 -2.57 10.18 0.22
N ARG A 112 -1.62 10.17 -0.74
CA ARG A 112 -1.65 10.97 -1.97
C ARG A 112 -2.12 10.18 -3.18
N ALA A 113 -2.00 8.85 -3.12
CA ALA A 113 -2.44 7.95 -4.16
C ALA A 113 -2.99 6.65 -3.55
N THR A 114 -4.12 6.20 -4.07
CA THR A 114 -4.70 4.88 -3.76
C THR A 114 -4.70 4.07 -5.04
N LEU A 115 -4.02 2.93 -5.01
CA LEU A 115 -3.90 2.01 -6.14
C LEU A 115 -4.72 0.77 -5.84
N MET A 116 -5.59 0.39 -6.77
CA MET A 116 -6.17 -0.95 -6.81
C MET A 116 -5.26 -1.79 -7.70
N VAL A 117 -4.64 -2.82 -7.16
CA VAL A 117 -3.69 -3.67 -7.89
C VAL A 117 -4.07 -5.12 -7.70
N GLY A 118 -4.21 -5.84 -8.81
CA GLY A 118 -4.66 -7.22 -8.82
C GLY A 118 -4.64 -7.80 -10.22
N ILE A 119 -5.11 -9.03 -10.33
CA ILE A 119 -5.26 -9.74 -11.60
C ILE A 119 -6.50 -9.22 -12.30
N GLY A 120 -6.38 -8.91 -13.58
CA GLY A 120 -7.49 -8.49 -14.44
C GLY A 120 -7.64 -9.42 -15.65
N GLY A 121 -8.87 -9.52 -16.15
CA GLY A 121 -9.14 -10.13 -17.46
C GLY A 121 -8.94 -9.11 -18.58
N GLY A 122 -8.31 -9.53 -19.68
CA GLY A 122 -8.22 -8.74 -20.91
C GLY A 122 -9.38 -9.08 -21.85
N ALA A 123 -10.17 -8.09 -22.24
CA ALA A 123 -11.14 -8.24 -23.33
C ALA A 123 -10.42 -7.99 -24.67
N PRO A 124 -10.62 -8.83 -25.70
CA PRO A 124 -10.05 -8.62 -27.01
C PRO A 124 -10.40 -7.23 -27.56
N SER A 125 -9.39 -6.49 -28.01
CA SER A 125 -9.54 -5.16 -28.58
C SER A 125 -8.50 -4.94 -29.69
N GLN A 126 -8.36 -3.71 -30.20
CA GLN A 126 -7.29 -3.39 -31.15
C GLN A 126 -5.89 -3.35 -30.50
N ALA A 127 -5.81 -3.35 -29.17
CA ALA A 127 -4.53 -3.48 -28.47
C ALA A 127 -4.11 -4.96 -28.41
N ASP A 128 -2.84 -5.20 -28.73
CA ASP A 128 -2.20 -6.49 -28.51
C ASP A 128 -1.96 -6.68 -27.00
N LEU A 129 -2.79 -7.51 -26.36
CA LEU A 129 -2.75 -7.81 -24.93
C LEU A 129 -2.41 -9.28 -24.74
N ASN A 130 -1.31 -9.55 -24.04
CA ASN A 130 -0.83 -10.90 -23.75
C ASN A 130 -0.98 -11.23 -22.26
N LEU A 131 -1.05 -12.52 -21.91
CA LEU A 131 -1.01 -12.91 -20.50
C LEU A 131 0.33 -12.49 -19.88
N GLY A 132 0.25 -11.91 -18.68
CA GLY A 132 1.42 -11.34 -17.99
C GLY A 132 1.65 -9.86 -18.26
N ASP A 133 0.95 -9.25 -19.23
CA ASP A 133 1.01 -7.80 -19.41
C ASP A 133 0.45 -7.07 -18.19
N VAL A 134 1.14 -5.99 -17.79
CA VAL A 134 0.70 -5.10 -16.72
C VAL A 134 0.01 -3.89 -17.33
N VAL A 135 -1.31 -3.81 -17.14
CA VAL A 135 -2.12 -2.69 -17.62
C VAL A 135 -2.24 -1.61 -16.54
N VAL A 136 -1.95 -0.36 -16.92
CA VAL A 136 -2.11 0.80 -16.04
C VAL A 136 -3.32 1.61 -16.48
N GLY A 137 -4.37 1.62 -15.64
CA GLY A 137 -5.63 2.31 -15.93
C GLY A 137 -5.50 3.84 -15.95
N THR A 138 -5.53 4.44 -17.14
CA THR A 138 -5.58 5.90 -17.32
C THR A 138 -6.99 6.45 -17.46
N ARG A 139 -7.98 5.58 -17.66
CA ARG A 139 -9.41 5.87 -17.65
C ARG A 139 -10.14 4.63 -17.11
N VAL A 140 -10.98 4.80 -16.11
CA VAL A 140 -11.70 3.71 -15.44
C VAL A 140 -13.19 4.03 -15.45
N MET A 141 -14.01 3.05 -15.81
CA MET A 141 -15.46 3.17 -15.88
C MET A 141 -16.12 1.91 -15.33
N HIS A 142 -17.31 2.07 -14.77
CA HIS A 142 -18.11 0.96 -14.26
C HIS A 142 -18.97 0.42 -15.40
N TYR A 143 -18.51 -0.64 -16.08
CA TYR A 143 -19.05 -1.08 -17.36
C TYR A 143 -20.50 -1.57 -17.30
N ASP A 144 -20.94 -2.11 -16.16
CA ASP A 144 -22.29 -2.59 -15.88
C ASP A 144 -23.20 -1.52 -15.25
N MET A 145 -22.72 -0.28 -15.12
CA MET A 145 -23.57 0.82 -14.67
C MET A 145 -24.39 1.38 -15.83
N GLY A 146 -25.69 1.10 -15.79
CA GLY A 146 -26.63 1.53 -16.80
C GLY A 146 -28.07 1.35 -16.37
N LYS A 147 -29.00 1.61 -17.30
CA LYS A 147 -30.43 1.43 -17.10
C LYS A 147 -31.04 0.68 -18.27
N VAL A 148 -32.05 -0.15 -18.00
CA VAL A 148 -32.85 -0.75 -19.06
C VAL A 148 -33.91 0.27 -19.49
N VAL A 149 -33.91 0.64 -20.77
CA VAL A 149 -34.92 1.55 -21.35
C VAL A 149 -36.14 0.76 -21.81
N GLU A 150 -37.26 1.44 -22.12
CA GLU A 150 -38.56 0.83 -22.47
C GLU A 150 -38.51 -0.25 -23.57
N SER A 151 -37.46 -0.27 -24.41
CA SER A 151 -37.24 -1.29 -25.43
C SER A 151 -36.45 -2.53 -24.94
N GLY A 152 -36.26 -2.71 -23.63
CA GLY A 152 -35.44 -3.78 -23.05
C GLY A 152 -33.93 -3.65 -23.32
N ARG A 153 -33.47 -2.52 -23.87
CA ARG A 153 -32.05 -2.28 -24.19
C ARG A 153 -31.33 -1.73 -22.96
N PHE A 154 -30.15 -2.28 -22.67
CA PHE A 154 -29.26 -1.70 -21.68
C PHE A 154 -28.62 -0.43 -22.24
N GLN A 155 -28.81 0.69 -21.55
CA GLN A 155 -28.14 1.95 -21.82
C GLN A 155 -27.08 2.17 -20.74
N GLU A 156 -25.81 2.10 -21.13
CA GLU A 156 -24.70 2.47 -20.28
C GLU A 156 -24.83 3.94 -19.84
N THR A 157 -24.66 4.20 -18.55
CA THR A 157 -24.70 5.56 -17.97
C THR A 157 -23.40 5.93 -17.26
N ALA A 158 -22.38 5.07 -17.38
CA ALA A 158 -21.10 5.26 -16.73
C ALA A 158 -20.32 6.45 -17.31
N VAL A 159 -19.71 7.22 -16.41
CA VAL A 159 -18.78 8.28 -16.79
C VAL A 159 -17.38 7.81 -16.43
N ALA A 160 -16.53 7.64 -17.44
CA ALA A 160 -15.14 7.30 -17.24
C ALA A 160 -14.43 8.36 -16.37
N LYS A 161 -13.80 7.91 -15.29
CA LYS A 161 -12.96 8.72 -14.41
C LYS A 161 -11.51 8.57 -14.82
N SER A 162 -10.79 9.68 -14.83
CA SER A 162 -9.35 9.70 -15.05
C SER A 162 -8.63 9.84 -13.71
N PRO A 163 -7.42 9.25 -13.55
CA PRO A 163 -6.59 9.49 -12.37
C PRO A 163 -6.28 10.97 -12.16
N SER A 164 -5.80 11.31 -10.96
CA SER A 164 -5.35 12.67 -10.65
C SER A 164 -4.22 13.14 -11.57
N PRO A 165 -4.00 14.45 -11.74
CA PRO A 165 -2.87 14.97 -12.53
C PRO A 165 -1.51 14.42 -12.09
N LEU A 166 -1.33 14.21 -10.78
CA LEU A 166 -0.13 13.59 -10.21
C LEU A 166 0.10 12.18 -10.78
N LEU A 167 -0.95 11.34 -10.80
CA LEU A 167 -0.86 9.98 -11.32
C LEU A 167 -0.69 9.96 -12.84
N ASN A 168 -1.38 10.85 -13.57
CA ASN A 168 -1.21 10.95 -15.03
C ASN A 168 0.21 11.39 -15.42
N SER A 169 0.82 12.30 -14.64
CA SER A 169 2.22 12.69 -14.81
C SER A 169 3.17 11.51 -14.52
N ALA A 170 2.91 10.75 -13.44
CA ALA A 170 3.68 9.55 -13.13
C ALA A 170 3.58 8.49 -14.23
N VAL A 171 2.40 8.26 -14.80
CA VAL A 171 2.20 7.37 -15.96
C VAL A 171 2.96 7.87 -17.18
N SER A 172 2.96 9.19 -17.43
CA SER A 172 3.71 9.77 -18.55
C SER A 172 5.23 9.54 -18.39
N ASN A 173 5.77 9.66 -17.18
CA ASN A 173 7.16 9.34 -16.88
C ASN A 173 7.46 7.84 -16.99
N LEU A 174 6.53 6.98 -16.57
CA LEU A 174 6.65 5.53 -16.71
C LEU A 174 6.73 5.13 -18.19
N ARG A 175 5.85 5.71 -19.02
CA ARG A 175 5.84 5.49 -20.48
C ARG A 175 7.15 5.91 -21.14
N SER A 176 7.71 7.07 -20.78
CA SER A 176 8.98 7.53 -21.38
C SER A 176 10.17 6.64 -21.01
N LYS A 177 10.21 6.12 -19.78
CA LYS A 177 11.23 5.16 -19.34
C LYS A 177 11.09 3.81 -20.03
N HIS A 178 9.87 3.31 -20.16
CA HIS A 178 9.58 2.04 -20.81
C HIS A 178 9.96 2.06 -22.30
N ALA A 179 9.69 3.17 -23.01
CA ALA A 179 10.12 3.31 -24.40
C ALA A 179 11.65 3.25 -24.58
N ALA A 180 12.40 3.65 -23.55
CA ALA A 180 13.86 3.67 -23.57
C ALA A 180 14.53 2.35 -23.10
N HIS A 181 13.81 1.45 -22.43
CA HIS A 181 14.35 0.22 -21.84
C HIS A 181 13.46 -0.99 -22.13
N GLN A 182 14.05 -2.08 -22.62
CA GLN A 182 13.37 -3.38 -22.64
C GLN A 182 13.23 -3.88 -21.19
N SER A 183 12.05 -3.64 -20.62
CA SER A 183 11.71 -3.94 -19.22
C SER A 183 11.70 -5.44 -18.86
N GLY A 184 11.95 -6.35 -19.80
CA GLY A 184 11.79 -7.79 -19.58
C GLY A 184 12.77 -8.36 -18.55
N ASP A 185 14.05 -8.03 -18.70
CA ASP A 185 15.12 -8.66 -17.91
C ASP A 185 15.05 -8.29 -16.43
N TRP A 186 14.73 -7.03 -16.11
CA TRP A 186 14.65 -6.59 -14.72
C TRP A 186 13.42 -7.18 -14.02
N MET A 187 12.29 -7.33 -14.71
CA MET A 187 11.06 -7.88 -14.13
C MET A 187 11.25 -9.36 -13.78
N ALA A 188 11.84 -10.13 -14.70
CA ALA A 188 12.18 -11.53 -14.45
C ALA A 188 13.13 -11.67 -13.25
N SER A 189 14.16 -10.80 -13.17
CA SER A 189 15.08 -10.78 -12.02
C SER A 189 14.38 -10.40 -10.72
N LEU A 190 13.48 -9.40 -10.75
CA LEU A 190 12.73 -8.98 -9.58
C LEU A 190 11.84 -10.12 -9.07
N LEU A 191 11.07 -10.75 -9.95
CA LEU A 191 10.20 -11.89 -9.61
C LEU A 191 11.00 -13.04 -9.02
N LYS A 192 12.13 -13.41 -9.62
CA LYS A 192 13.01 -14.45 -9.08
C LYS A 192 13.55 -14.09 -7.69
N SER A 193 13.85 -12.82 -7.44
CA SER A 193 14.37 -12.37 -6.15
C SER A 193 13.31 -12.31 -5.04
N ARG A 194 12.09 -11.87 -5.35
CA ARG A 194 11.03 -11.62 -4.37
C ARG A 194 10.07 -12.79 -4.19
N LEU A 195 9.87 -13.58 -5.25
CA LEU A 195 8.93 -14.68 -5.32
C LEU A 195 9.62 -15.91 -5.95
N PRO A 196 10.69 -16.45 -5.30
CA PRO A 196 11.52 -17.50 -5.89
C PRO A 196 10.78 -18.82 -6.13
N THR A 197 9.65 -19.04 -5.45
CA THR A 197 8.80 -20.23 -5.61
C THR A 197 7.77 -20.06 -6.73
N LEU A 198 7.54 -18.85 -7.22
CA LEU A 198 6.59 -18.59 -8.30
C LEU A 198 7.30 -18.84 -9.64
N SER A 199 6.89 -19.91 -10.31
CA SER A 199 7.41 -20.26 -11.64
C SER A 199 6.34 -19.99 -12.69
N HIS A 200 6.74 -19.42 -13.83
CA HIS A 200 5.84 -19.35 -14.97
C HIS A 200 5.48 -20.79 -15.40
N PRO A 201 4.20 -21.13 -15.68
CA PRO A 201 3.80 -22.49 -16.06
C PRO A 201 4.53 -23.03 -17.31
N GLY A 202 5.18 -22.17 -18.08
CA GLY A 202 5.97 -22.51 -19.26
C GLY A 202 5.09 -22.81 -20.47
N GLU A 203 5.71 -23.00 -21.63
CA GLU A 203 5.05 -23.23 -22.93
C GLU A 203 4.14 -24.48 -22.98
N ARG A 204 4.23 -25.36 -21.97
CA ARG A 204 3.45 -26.61 -21.90
C ARG A 204 1.98 -26.39 -21.53
N HIS A 205 1.61 -25.19 -21.13
CA HIS A 205 0.24 -24.82 -20.80
C HIS A 205 -0.17 -23.62 -21.66
N PRO A 206 -0.69 -23.86 -22.88
CA PRO A 206 -1.10 -22.75 -23.75
C PRO A 206 -2.18 -21.91 -23.07
N ASP A 207 -2.08 -20.61 -23.25
CA ASP A 207 -3.00 -19.63 -22.69
C ASP A 207 -4.45 -19.95 -23.10
N ARG A 208 -5.33 -20.07 -22.10
CA ARG A 208 -6.76 -20.28 -22.32
C ARG A 208 -7.47 -18.93 -22.29
N LEU A 209 -7.63 -18.34 -23.46
CA LEU A 209 -8.37 -17.09 -23.62
C LEU A 209 -9.88 -17.36 -23.73
N PHE A 210 -10.70 -16.49 -23.14
CA PHE A 210 -12.14 -16.50 -23.34
C PHE A 210 -12.49 -16.00 -24.74
N LEU A 211 -13.59 -16.49 -25.31
CA LEU A 211 -14.12 -15.96 -26.57
C LEU A 211 -14.53 -14.50 -26.38
N ALA A 212 -14.23 -13.65 -27.37
CA ALA A 212 -14.62 -12.23 -27.35
C ALA A 212 -16.14 -12.00 -27.24
N SER A 213 -16.93 -13.04 -27.54
CA SER A 213 -18.40 -13.04 -27.50
C SER A 213 -18.99 -13.58 -26.20
N TYR A 214 -18.17 -13.84 -25.19
CA TYR A 214 -18.61 -14.29 -23.87
C TYR A 214 -19.25 -13.14 -23.08
#